data_AF-A3GH42-F1
#
_entry.id   AF-A3GH42-F1
#
_cell.length_a   1.000
_cell.length_b   1.000
_cell.length_c   1.000
_cell.angle_alpha   90.00
_cell.angle_beta   90.00
_cell.angle_gamma   90.00
#
_symmetry.space_group_name_H-M   'P 1'
#
loop_
_entity.id
_entity.type
_entity.pdbx_description
1 polymer ?
#
loop_
_entity_poly.entity_id
_entity_poly.type
_entity_poly.pdbx_seq_one_letter_code
_entity_poly.pdbx_strand_id
1 'polypeptide(L)' 'MISLIPSTEELRQAGNIAFKNQEFKKAAKIYRDAIKQDSKNPVLYSNRAQCFLKLEDYGRALRDCQMGI' A
#
# COMPACT_ATOMS: atom_id res chain seq x y z
N MET A 1 22.86 -16.97 1.77
CA MET A 1 21.45 -16.91 1.33
C MET A 1 21.05 -15.44 1.33
N ILE A 2 21.11 -14.76 0.19
CA ILE A 2 20.74 -13.34 0.10
C ILE A 2 19.21 -13.30 0.17
N SER A 3 18.66 -12.74 1.24
CA SER A 3 17.22 -12.51 1.33
C SER A 3 16.86 -11.45 0.29
N LEU A 4 16.19 -11.85 -0.79
CA LEU A 4 15.79 -10.99 -1.90
C LEU A 4 14.54 -10.18 -1.50
N ILE A 5 14.65 -9.39 -0.45
CA ILE A 5 13.56 -8.51 -0.01
C ILE A 5 13.48 -7.38 -1.04
N PRO A 6 12.35 -7.22 -1.77
CA PRO A 6 12.20 -6.11 -2.71
C PRO A 6 12.25 -4.79 -1.95
N SER A 7 12.87 -3.79 -2.57
CA SER A 7 12.94 -2.43 -2.04
C SER A 7 11.54 -1.81 -1.92
N THR A 8 11.41 -0.80 -1.05
CA THR A 8 10.17 -0.01 -0.91
C THR A 8 9.66 0.51 -2.26
N GLU A 9 10.55 0.94 -3.15
CA GLU A 9 10.18 1.46 -4.47
C GLU A 9 9.65 0.35 -5.40
N GLU A 10 10.28 -0.83 -5.42
CA GLU A 10 9.78 -1.99 -6.17
C GLU A 10 8.41 -2.44 -5.64
N LEU A 11 8.22 -2.47 -4.32
CA LEU A 11 6.92 -2.76 -3.70
C LEU A 11 5.88 -1.70 -4.07
N ARG A 12 6.24 -0.42 -4.05
CA ARG A 12 5.35 0.67 -4.46
C ARG A 12 4.91 0.51 -5.91
N GLN A 13 5.84 0.21 -6.82
CA GLN A 13 5.53 -0.02 -8.23
C GLN A 13 4.66 -1.26 -8.43
N ALA A 14 4.97 -2.38 -7.75
CA ALA A 14 4.16 -3.59 -7.79
C ALA A 14 2.73 -3.35 -7.25
N GLY A 15 2.60 -2.55 -6.18
CA GLY A 15 1.30 -2.12 -5.65
C GLY A 15 0.51 -1.30 -6.67
N ASN A 16 1.17 -0.36 -7.36
CA ASN A 16 0.54 0.46 -8.39
C ASN A 16 0.04 -0.38 -9.58
N ILE A 17 0.82 -1.39 -10.00
CA ILE A 17 0.43 -2.31 -11.07
C ILE A 17 -0.80 -3.12 -10.64
N ALA A 18 -0.78 -3.71 -9.44
CA ALA A 18 -1.93 -4.44 -8.91
C ALA A 18 -3.18 -3.56 -8.80
N PHE A 19 -3.03 -2.29 -8.38
CA PHE A 19 -4.13 -1.34 -8.32
C PHE A 19 -4.72 -1.03 -9.70
N LYS A 20 -3.87 -0.79 -10.71
CA LYS A 20 -4.30 -0.58 -12.10
C LYS A 20 -5.06 -1.78 -12.67
N ASN A 21 -4.66 -2.98 -12.27
CA ASN A 21 -5.34 -4.23 -12.63
C ASN A 21 -6.61 -4.50 -11.79
N GLN A 22 -7.05 -3.53 -10.97
CA GLN A 22 -8.20 -3.64 -10.06
C GLN A 22 -8.06 -4.76 -9.00
N GLU A 23 -6.85 -5.26 -8.77
CA GLU A 23 -6.53 -6.26 -7.74
C GLU A 23 -6.37 -5.59 -6.35
N PHE A 24 -7.37 -4.82 -5.91
CA PHE A 24 -7.24 -3.90 -4.78
C PHE A 24 -6.80 -4.57 -3.46
N LYS A 25 -7.28 -5.79 -3.18
CA LYS A 25 -6.86 -6.55 -1.98
C LYS A 25 -5.38 -6.92 -2.02
N LYS A 26 -4.85 -7.21 -3.21
CA LYS A 26 -3.44 -7.54 -3.42
C LYS A 26 -2.59 -6.28 -3.34
N ALA A 27 -3.00 -5.20 -4.01
CA ALA A 27 -2.36 -3.90 -3.91
C ALA A 27 -2.23 -3.43 -2.44
N ALA A 28 -3.31 -3.54 -1.65
CA ALA A 28 -3.29 -3.16 -0.23
C ALA A 28 -2.28 -3.99 0.61
N LYS A 29 -2.13 -5.29 0.32
CA LYS A 29 -1.12 -6.14 0.98
C LYS A 29 0.30 -5.73 0.60
N ILE A 30 0.55 -5.43 -0.67
CA ILE A 30 1.86 -4.98 -1.15
C ILE A 30 2.22 -3.63 -0.51
N TYR A 31 1.32 -2.66 -0.50
CA TYR A 31 1.56 -1.37 0.17
C TYR A 31 1.79 -1.51 1.67
N ARG A 32 1.09 -2.44 2.35
CA ARG A 32 1.38 -2.76 3.76
C ARG A 32 2.82 -3.22 3.94
N ASP A 33 3.33 -4.06 3.05
CA ASP A 33 4.71 -4.55 3.15
C ASP A 33 5.73 -3.45 2.80
N ALA A 34 5.40 -2.51 1.90
CA ALA A 34 6.19 -1.29 1.68
C ALA A 34 6.21 -0.38 2.94
N ILE A 35 5.06 -0.19 3.60
CA ILE A 35 4.93 0.62 4.84
C ILE A 35 5.78 0.04 5.98
N LYS A 36 5.92 -1.29 6.06
CA LYS A 36 6.80 -1.91 7.07
C LYS A 36 8.27 -1.54 6.86
N GLN A 37 8.68 -1.27 5.63
CA GLN A 37 10.05 -0.83 5.31
C GLN A 37 10.21 0.69 5.46
N ASP A 38 9.21 1.46 5.02
CA ASP A 38 9.23 2.92 5.02
C ASP A 38 7.93 3.48 5.61
N SER A 39 7.83 3.41 6.94
CA SER A 39 6.65 3.83 7.69
C SER A 39 6.45 5.34 7.74
N LYS A 40 7.44 6.13 7.28
CA LYS A 40 7.40 7.60 7.25
C LYS A 40 6.89 8.14 5.92
N ASN A 41 6.61 7.29 4.95
CA ASN A 41 6.21 7.69 3.62
C ASN A 41 4.68 7.82 3.48
N PRO A 42 4.12 9.04 3.48
CA PRO A 42 2.67 9.24 3.45
C PRO A 42 2.03 8.77 2.14
N VAL A 43 2.80 8.67 1.05
CA VAL A 43 2.30 8.19 -0.25
C VAL A 43 1.87 6.73 -0.15
N LEU A 44 2.57 5.90 0.64
CA LEU A 44 2.23 4.48 0.78
C LEU A 44 0.89 4.29 1.51
N TYR A 45 0.65 5.07 2.57
CA TYR A 45 -0.64 5.10 3.26
C TYR A 45 -1.75 5.62 2.35
N SER A 46 -1.49 6.70 1.61
CA SER A 46 -2.46 7.28 0.67
C SER A 46 -2.87 6.28 -0.43
N ASN A 47 -1.92 5.52 -0.96
CA ASN A 47 -2.19 4.49 -1.98
C ASN A 47 -2.96 3.30 -1.38
N ARG A 48 -2.64 2.88 -0.14
CA ARG A 48 -3.38 1.83 0.55
C ARG A 48 -4.80 2.26 0.92
N ALA A 49 -4.99 3.52 1.33
CA ALA A 49 -6.31 4.12 1.56
C ALA A 49 -7.18 4.07 0.29
N GLN A 50 -6.63 4.42 -0.88
CA GLN A 50 -7.34 4.29 -2.16
C GLN A 50 -7.77 2.85 -2.46
N CYS A 51 -6.94 1.85 -2.12
CA CYS A 51 -7.34 0.45 -2.25
C CYS A 51 -8.56 0.13 -1.38
N PHE A 52 -8.58 0.62 -0.14
CA PHE A 52 -9.71 0.41 0.77
C PHE A 52 -10.97 1.16 0.34
N LEU A 53 -10.85 2.36 -0.23
CA LEU A 53 -11.99 3.07 -0.84
C LEU A 53 -12.62 2.26 -1.98
N LYS A 54 -11.81 1.66 -2.86
CA LYS A 54 -12.29 0.80 -3.95
C LYS A 54 -12.92 -0.52 -3.47
N LEU A 55 -12.60 -0.93 -2.24
CA LEU A 55 -13.19 -2.09 -1.59
C LEU A 55 -14.37 -1.71 -0.67
N GLU A 56 -14.77 -0.44 -0.65
CA GLU A 56 -15.80 0.11 0.24
C GLU A 56 -15.51 -0.11 1.73
N ASP A 57 -14.25 -0.30 2.09
CA ASP A 57 -13.80 -0.40 3.48
C ASP A 57 -13.37 0.98 3.99
N TYR A 58 -14.36 1.83 4.21
CA TYR A 58 -14.14 3.21 4.62
C TYR A 58 -13.45 3.32 5.99
N GLY A 59 -13.67 2.34 6.87
CA GLY A 59 -13.03 2.31 8.20
C GLY A 59 -11.51 2.13 8.10
N ARG A 60 -11.02 1.25 7.22
CA ARG A 60 -9.57 1.12 6.97
C ARG A 60 -9.03 2.29 6.17
N ALA A 61 -9.77 2.82 5.20
CA ALA A 61 -9.35 4.00 4.45
C ALA A 61 -9.12 5.21 5.36
N LEU A 62 -10.05 5.49 6.29
CA LEU A 62 -9.95 6.60 7.23
C LEU A 62 -8.72 6.47 8.15
N ARG A 63 -8.47 5.26 8.66
CA ARG A 63 -7.26 4.99 9.47
C ARG A 63 -5.98 5.28 8.70
N ASP A 64 -5.90 4.87 7.43
CA ASP A 64 -4.72 5.16 6.60
C ASP A 64 -4.56 6.66 6.34
N CYS A 65 -5.65 7.40 6.14
CA CYS A 65 -5.58 8.86 6.00
C CYS A 65 -5.09 9.54 7.29
N GLN A 66 -5.44 9.03 8.47
CA GLN A 66 -4.96 9.56 9.76
C GLN A 66 -3.47 9.28 9.99
N MET A 67 -2.96 8.15 9.49
CA MET A 67 -1.55 7.75 9.64
C MET A 67 -0.64 8.43 8.61
N GLY A 68 -1.19 8.98 7.52
CA GLY A 68 -0.46 9.69 6.47
C GLY A 68 -0.33 11.21 6.69
N ILE A 69 -0.79 11.72 7.84
CA ILE A 69 -0.66 13.13 8.27
C ILE A 69 0.48 13.26 9.27
#